data_AF-A0A6J1MER9-F1
#
_entry.id   AF-A0A6J1MER9-F1
#
_cell.length_a   1.000
_cell.length_b   1.000
_cell.length_c   1.000
_cell.angle_alpha   90.00
_cell.angle_beta   90.00
_cell.angle_gamma   90.00
#
_symmetry.space_group_name_H-M   'P 1'
#
loop_
_entity.id
_entity.type
_entity.pdbx_description
1 polymer ?
#
loop_
_entity_poly.entity_id
_entity_poly.type
_entity_poly.pdbx_seq_one_letter_code
_entity_poly.pdbx_strand_id
1 'polypeptide(L)'
;MAAKQQQQQEQEHQPNATMASSSRPGRRPLPMPPDDLIRNTIARSLTQIVVNMQNVEMKQKCRELLQVEDLTQGAHVRILAALEQIDEQRERKANEDKHRRSKKHN
;
A
#
# COMPACT_ATOMS: atom_id res chain seq x y z
N MET A 1 -34.00 -12.99 33.47
CA MET A 1 -33.79 -13.14 32.02
C MET A 1 -32.70 -12.14 31.62
N ALA A 2 -31.46 -12.59 31.40
CA ALA A 2 -30.79 -12.67 30.09
C ALA A 2 -30.68 -11.30 29.37
N ALA A 3 -29.55 -10.79 28.86
CA ALA A 3 -28.18 -11.26 28.70
C ALA A 3 -27.30 -10.08 28.21
N LYS A 4 -25.99 -10.12 28.51
CA LYS A 4 -24.85 -9.68 27.68
C LYS A 4 -24.71 -8.18 27.32
N GLN A 5 -23.56 -7.56 27.10
CA GLN A 5 -22.12 -7.84 27.22
C GLN A 5 -21.46 -6.67 26.45
N GLN A 6 -20.57 -5.87 27.05
CA GLN A 6 -19.48 -5.17 26.34
C GLN A 6 -18.48 -4.57 27.34
N GLN A 7 -17.45 -5.37 27.60
CA GLN A 7 -16.05 -4.95 27.83
C GLN A 7 -15.51 -4.31 26.53
N GLN A 8 -14.48 -3.48 26.46
CA GLN A 8 -13.38 -3.02 27.33
C GLN A 8 -12.66 -1.95 26.49
N GLN A 9 -12.16 -0.86 27.07
CA GLN A 9 -10.91 -0.24 26.61
C GLN A 9 -10.44 0.79 27.63
N GLU A 10 -9.53 0.38 28.50
CA GLU A 10 -8.62 1.27 29.21
C GLU A 10 -7.49 0.40 29.79
N GLN A 11 -6.26 0.58 29.29
CA GLN A 11 -5.10 1.00 30.10
C GLN A 11 -3.76 0.77 29.38
N GLU A 12 -3.01 1.87 29.32
CA GLU A 12 -1.56 1.93 29.22
C GLU A 12 -0.86 1.06 30.28
N HIS A 13 0.32 0.50 29.97
CA HIS A 13 1.57 0.68 30.75
C HIS A 13 2.74 -0.19 30.21
N GLN A 14 3.84 0.50 29.89
CA GLN A 14 5.28 0.17 30.02
C GLN A 14 5.87 -1.18 29.52
N PRO A 15 7.05 -1.17 28.85
CA PRO A 15 7.84 -2.37 28.63
C PRO A 15 8.77 -2.60 29.83
N ASN A 16 8.41 -3.54 30.71
CA ASN A 16 9.37 -4.12 31.65
C ASN A 16 9.91 -5.43 31.08
N ALA A 17 11.23 -5.53 30.97
CA ALA A 17 11.94 -6.67 30.42
C ALA A 17 11.86 -7.84 31.41
N THR A 18 11.09 -8.87 31.05
CA THR A 18 11.18 -10.18 31.71
C THR A 18 11.18 -11.26 30.63
N MET A 19 12.31 -11.97 30.54
CA MET A 19 12.49 -13.12 29.68
C MET A 19 11.46 -14.20 30.00
N ALA A 20 10.48 -14.38 29.12
CA ALA A 20 9.65 -15.56 29.06
C ALA A 20 9.75 -16.12 27.65
N SER A 21 10.52 -17.20 27.51
CA SER A 21 10.51 -18.08 26.35
C SER A 21 9.12 -18.70 26.21
N SER A 22 8.20 -17.96 25.62
CA SER A 22 6.94 -18.51 25.12
C SER A 22 7.11 -18.70 23.62
N SER A 23 7.22 -19.95 23.21
CA SER A 23 7.18 -20.38 21.82
C SER A 23 5.81 -20.02 21.25
N ARG A 24 5.66 -18.79 20.76
CA ARG A 24 4.43 -18.35 20.08
C ARG A 24 4.20 -19.31 18.91
N PRO A 25 2.97 -19.81 18.72
CA PRO A 25 2.64 -20.59 17.53
C PRO A 25 2.98 -19.73 16.31
N GLY A 26 3.94 -20.21 15.53
CA GLY A 26 4.46 -19.51 14.37
C GLY A 26 3.31 -19.13 13.46
N ARG A 27 3.03 -17.83 13.35
CA ARG A 27 2.08 -17.33 12.38
C ARG A 27 2.66 -17.67 11.01
N ARG A 28 2.05 -18.65 10.34
CA ARG A 28 2.34 -18.91 8.93
C ARG A 28 2.07 -17.60 8.18
N PRO A 29 3.01 -17.11 7.36
CA PRO A 29 2.75 -15.94 6.53
C PRO A 29 1.50 -16.20 5.72
N LEU A 30 0.54 -15.28 5.77
CA LEU A 30 -0.58 -15.32 4.84
C LEU A 30 -0.01 -15.17 3.43
N PRO A 31 -0.56 -15.88 2.43
CA PRO A 31 -0.19 -15.62 1.05
C PRO A 31 -0.48 -14.15 0.76
N MET A 32 0.51 -13.43 0.24
CA MET A 32 0.27 -12.08 -0.24
C MET A 32 -0.83 -12.12 -1.31
N PRO A 33 -1.73 -11.11 -1.32
CA PRO A 33 -2.66 -10.97 -2.43
C PRO A 33 -1.89 -10.74 -3.74
N PRO A 34 -2.48 -11.10 -4.89
CA PRO A 34 -1.86 -10.87 -6.18
C PRO A 34 -1.67 -9.37 -6.45
N ASP A 35 -0.59 -9.01 -7.13
CA ASP A 35 -0.21 -7.60 -7.36
C ASP A 35 -1.29 -6.81 -8.09
N ASP A 36 -2.05 -7.43 -8.99
CA ASP A 36 -3.18 -6.79 -9.67
C ASP A 36 -4.26 -6.32 -8.68
N LEU A 37 -4.56 -7.14 -7.67
CA LEU A 37 -5.54 -6.79 -6.64
C LEU A 37 -5.01 -5.65 -5.77
N ILE A 38 -3.71 -5.67 -5.46
CA ILE A 38 -3.06 -4.60 -4.71
C ILE A 38 -3.11 -3.29 -5.50
N ARG A 39 -2.66 -3.30 -6.76
CA ARG A 39 -2.70 -2.13 -7.67
C ARG A 39 -4.09 -1.56 -7.79
N ASN A 40 -5.09 -2.39 -8.04
CA ASN A 40 -6.49 -1.95 -8.11
C ASN A 40 -6.99 -1.34 -6.81
N THR A 41 -6.65 -1.93 -5.65
CA THR A 41 -7.05 -1.41 -4.34
C THR A 41 -6.43 -0.03 -4.08
N ILE A 42 -5.15 0.13 -4.42
CA ILE A 42 -4.44 1.40 -4.32
C ILE A 42 -5.05 2.43 -5.26
N ALA A 43 -5.24 2.09 -6.55
CA ALA A 43 -5.78 2.98 -7.55
C ALA A 43 -7.19 3.47 -7.19
N ARG A 44 -8.05 2.58 -6.69
CA ARG A 44 -9.38 2.92 -6.21
C ARG A 44 -9.33 3.89 -5.03
N SER A 45 -8.50 3.60 -4.03
CA SER A 45 -8.34 4.44 -2.85
C SER A 45 -7.83 5.84 -3.19
N LEU A 46 -6.80 5.92 -4.04
CA LEU A 46 -6.24 7.20 -4.51
C LEU A 46 -7.25 7.99 -5.33
N THR A 47 -7.99 7.33 -6.24
CA THR A 47 -9.06 7.96 -7.01
C THR A 47 -10.11 8.60 -6.09
N GLN A 48 -10.53 7.87 -5.05
CA GLN A 48 -11.50 8.38 -4.09
C GLN A 48 -10.97 9.61 -3.33
N ILE A 49 -9.70 9.61 -2.94
CA ILE A 49 -9.06 10.77 -2.28
C ILE A 49 -9.08 11.99 -3.21
N VAL A 50 -8.65 11.85 -4.47
CA VAL A 50 -8.57 13.00 -5.39
C VAL A 50 -9.95 13.51 -5.81
N VAL A 51 -10.93 12.62 -5.97
CA VAL A 51 -12.31 13.01 -6.30
C VAL A 51 -12.96 13.77 -5.14
N ASN A 52 -12.76 13.31 -3.90
CA ASN A 52 -13.33 13.91 -2.69
C ASN A 52 -12.50 15.10 -2.15
N MET A 53 -11.42 15.48 -2.83
CA MET A 53 -10.57 16.59 -2.43
C MET A 53 -11.33 17.91 -2.49
N GLN A 54 -11.33 18.64 -1.36
CA GLN A 54 -11.98 19.96 -1.23
C GLN A 54 -11.06 21.12 -1.63
N ASN A 55 -9.74 20.96 -1.49
CA ASN A 55 -8.77 21.97 -1.90
C ASN A 55 -8.71 22.03 -3.44
N VAL A 56 -9.19 23.13 -4.02
CA VAL A 56 -9.31 23.32 -5.47
C VAL A 56 -7.96 23.39 -6.16
N GLU A 57 -6.96 24.05 -5.57
CA GLU A 57 -5.62 24.15 -6.14
C GLU A 57 -4.95 22.78 -6.23
N MET A 58 -5.05 21.99 -5.18
CA MET A 58 -4.52 20.63 -5.17
C MET A 58 -5.27 19.73 -6.15
N LYS A 59 -6.60 19.89 -6.25
CA LYS A 59 -7.42 19.17 -7.21
C LYS A 59 -7.02 19.50 -8.66
N GLN A 60 -6.70 20.76 -8.93
CA GLN A 60 -6.21 21.20 -10.23
C GLN A 60 -4.81 20.61 -10.54
N LYS A 61 -3.88 20.65 -9.59
CA LYS A 61 -2.57 19.99 -9.72
C LYS A 61 -2.71 18.49 -9.98
N CYS A 62 -3.65 17.82 -9.32
CA CYS A 62 -3.93 16.40 -9.57
C CYS A 62 -4.42 16.16 -11.01
N ARG A 63 -5.27 17.04 -11.56
CA ARG A 63 -5.70 16.96 -12.96
C ARG A 63 -4.55 17.10 -13.94
N GLU A 64 -3.69 18.07 -13.70
CA GLU A 64 -2.49 18.31 -14.52
C GLU A 64 -1.52 17.13 -14.44
N LEU A 65 -1.24 16.63 -13.24
CA LEU A 65 -0.31 15.53 -13.01
C LEU A 65 -0.81 14.21 -13.63
N LEU A 66 -2.11 13.93 -13.50
CA LEU A 66 -2.72 12.74 -14.09
C LEU A 66 -3.06 12.92 -15.58
N GLN A 67 -2.94 14.14 -16.11
CA GLN A 67 -3.31 14.50 -17.48
C GLN A 67 -4.75 14.09 -17.81
N VAL A 68 -5.68 14.51 -16.96
CA VAL A 68 -7.13 14.26 -17.11
C VAL A 68 -7.91 15.56 -16.94
N GLU A 69 -8.96 15.73 -17.75
CA GLU A 69 -9.87 16.86 -17.63
C GLU A 69 -10.80 16.72 -16.42
N ASP A 70 -11.23 15.49 -16.14
CA ASP A 70 -12.10 15.14 -15.02
C ASP A 70 -11.47 14.04 -14.16
N LEU A 71 -11.39 14.26 -12.85
CA LEU A 71 -10.86 13.27 -11.91
C LEU A 71 -11.81 12.10 -11.67
N THR A 72 -13.12 12.29 -11.89
CA THR A 72 -14.08 11.19 -11.80
C THR A 72 -13.99 10.28 -13.02
N GLN A 73 -13.55 10.81 -14.16
CA GLN A 73 -13.43 10.10 -15.42
C GLN A 73 -11.96 9.96 -15.83
N GLY A 74 -11.36 8.82 -15.49
CA GLY A 74 -10.04 8.43 -16.00
C GLY A 74 -8.88 8.55 -15.03
N ALA A 75 -9.04 9.19 -13.86
CA ALA A 75 -8.01 9.18 -12.83
C ALA A 75 -7.62 7.76 -12.41
N HIS A 76 -8.60 6.86 -12.26
CA HIS A 76 -8.34 5.45 -11.92
C HIS A 76 -7.42 4.76 -12.94
N VAL A 77 -7.68 4.94 -14.23
CA VAL A 77 -6.89 4.33 -15.31
C VAL A 77 -5.48 4.91 -15.34
N ARG A 78 -5.35 6.23 -15.17
CA ARG A 78 -4.04 6.89 -15.13
C ARG A 78 -3.21 6.46 -13.93
N ILE A 79 -3.84 6.33 -12.76
CA ILE A 79 -3.16 5.86 -11.55
C ILE A 79 -2.72 4.41 -11.73
N LEU A 80 -3.56 3.54 -12.29
CA LEU A 80 -3.18 2.15 -12.60
C LEU A 80 -1.97 2.09 -13.53
N ALA A 81 -2.01 2.81 -14.66
CA ALA A 81 -0.90 2.84 -15.60
C ALA A 81 0.40 3.36 -14.97
N ALA A 82 0.31 4.37 -14.09
CA ALA A 82 1.47 4.86 -13.36
C ALA A 82 2.03 3.82 -12.38
N LEU A 83 1.18 3.07 -11.69
CA LEU A 83 1.61 1.99 -10.79
C LEU A 83 2.32 0.87 -11.55
N GLU A 84 1.77 0.45 -12.69
CA GLU A 84 2.41 -0.56 -13.56
C GLU A 84 3.79 -0.09 -14.04
N GLN A 85 3.91 1.16 -14.49
CA GLN A 85 5.20 1.72 -14.89
C GLN A 85 6.23 1.76 -13.74
N ILE A 86 5.79 2.05 -12.52
CA ILE A 86 6.65 2.04 -11.34
C ILE A 86 7.15 0.61 -11.05
N ASP A 87 6.27 -0.37 -11.12
CA ASP A 87 6.61 -1.78 -10.90
C ASP A 87 7.62 -2.27 -11.95
N GLU A 88 7.38 -1.97 -13.23
CA GLU A 88 8.32 -2.30 -14.32
C GLU A 88 9.69 -1.64 -14.12
N GLN A 89 9.72 -0.36 -13.75
CA GLN A 89 10.99 0.33 -13.50
C GLN A 89 11.77 -0.29 -12.34
N ARG A 90 11.08 -0.74 -11.29
CA ARG A 90 11.71 -1.43 -10.15
C ARG A 90 12.29 -2.76 -10.59
N GLU A 91 11.58 -3.52 -11.41
CA GLU A 91 12.06 -4.81 -11.92
C GLU A 91 13.29 -4.64 -12.82
N ARG A 92 13.25 -3.67 -13.75
CA ARG A 92 14.40 -3.36 -14.62
C ARG A 92 15.64 -3.02 -13.80
N LYS A 93 15.52 -2.14 -12.80
CA LYS A 93 16.62 -1.78 -11.89
C LYS A 93 17.15 -2.98 -11.11
N ALA A 94 16.27 -3.81 -10.57
CA ALA A 94 16.67 -5.02 -9.84
C ALA A 94 17.43 -6.01 -10.73
N ASN A 95 17.06 -6.12 -12.00
CA ASN A 95 17.74 -6.99 -12.97
C ASN A 95 19.11 -6.43 -13.40
N GLU A 96 19.23 -5.11 -13.57
CA GLU A 96 20.52 -4.44 -13.80
C GLU A 96 21.50 -4.66 -12.63
N ASP A 97 21.03 -4.56 -11.40
CA ASP A 97 21.83 -4.77 -10.19
C ASP A 97 22.31 -6.23 -10.07
N LYS A 98 21.47 -7.20 -10.42
CA LYS A 98 21.87 -8.62 -10.50
C LYS A 98 22.98 -8.82 -11.53
N HIS A 99 22.82 -8.27 -12.73
CA HIS A 99 23.82 -8.43 -13.81
C HIS A 99 25.18 -7.81 -13.44
N ARG A 100 25.18 -6.67 -12.75
CA ARG A 100 26.42 -6.05 -12.22
C ARG A 100 27.12 -6.91 -11.18
N ARG A 101 26.38 -7.61 -10.32
CA ARG A 101 26.95 -8.51 -9.31
C ARG A 101 27.57 -9.77 -9.92
N SER A 102 26.95 -10.33 -10.96
CA SER A 102 27.46 -11.51 -11.67
C SER A 102 28.78 -11.25 -12.40
N LYS A 103 28.98 -10.05 -12.96
CA LYS A 103 30.25 -9.65 -13.60
C LYS A 103 31.42 -9.44 -12.63
N LYS A 104 31.15 -9.34 -11.32
CA LYS A 104 32.19 -9.07 -10.31
C LYS A 104 32.80 -10.34 -9.71
N HIS A 105 32.23 -11.51 -10.01
CA HIS A 105 32.65 -12.82 -9.51
C HIS A 105 33.36 -13.68 -10.56
N ASN A 106 33.71 -13.09 -11.71
CA ASN A 106 34.48 -13.73 -12.79
C ASN A 106 35.67 -12.82 -13.13
#